data_AF-A0A9X2FEH4-F1
#
_entry.id   AF-A0A9X2FEH4-F1
#
_cell.length_a   1.000
_cell.length_b   1.000
_cell.length_c   1.000
_cell.angle_alpha   90.00
_cell.angle_beta   90.00
_cell.angle_gamma   90.00
#
_symmetry.space_group_name_H-M   'P 1'
#
loop_
_entity.id
_entity.type
_entity.pdbx_description
1 polymer ?
#
loop_
_entity_poly.entity_id
_entity_poly.type
_entity_poly.pdbx_seq_one_letter_code
_entity_poly.pdbx_strand_id
1 'polypeptide(L)'
;MLSQSEVQQIVELLERNELTRRQIAQRVGVSHSSVYAIASGRRGLFSRDSDEHAPSQRATRCPTCGVRVYLPCVACRAREFHLRTRRRGHRQFAGVEAATCFAPSQSDRVA
;
A
#
# COMPACT_ATOMS: atom_id res chain seq x y z
N MET A 1 -7.16 -11.89 14.61
CA MET A 1 -7.68 -10.82 13.73
C MET A 1 -8.48 -9.87 14.59
N LEU A 2 -8.42 -8.55 14.36
CA LEU A 2 -9.24 -7.59 15.10
C LEU A 2 -10.62 -7.48 14.46
N SER A 3 -11.65 -7.41 15.28
CA SER A 3 -13.01 -7.12 14.86
C SER A 3 -13.19 -5.63 14.55
N GLN A 4 -14.20 -5.30 13.76
CA GLN A 4 -14.47 -3.91 13.35
C GLN A 4 -14.83 -3.01 14.54
N SER A 5 -15.51 -3.55 15.56
CA SER A 5 -15.84 -2.83 16.79
C SER A 5 -14.60 -2.47 17.61
N GLU A 6 -13.64 -3.38 17.76
CA GLU A 6 -12.36 -3.10 18.45
C GLU A 6 -11.55 -2.04 17.72
N VAL A 7 -11.56 -2.07 16.38
CA VAL A 7 -10.87 -1.08 15.56
C VAL A 7 -11.49 0.31 15.75
N GLN A 8 -12.82 0.42 15.72
CA GLN A 8 -13.54 1.68 15.95
C GLN A 8 -13.19 2.28 17.32
N GLN A 9 -13.20 1.45 18.37
CA GLN A 9 -12.85 1.89 19.73
C GLN A 9 -11.40 2.39 19.82
N ILE A 10 -10.46 1.72 19.14
CA ILE A 10 -9.06 2.18 19.10
C ILE A 10 -8.96 3.55 18.41
N VAL A 11 -9.71 3.78 17.33
CA VAL A 11 -9.72 5.07 16.62
C VAL A 11 -10.25 6.18 17.51
N GLU A 12 -11.41 5.99 18.15
CA GLU A 12 -11.98 6.98 19.06
C GLU A 12 -11.02 7.33 20.21
N LEU A 13 -10.34 6.33 20.77
CA LEU A 13 -9.35 6.54 21.83
C LEU A 13 -8.07 7.23 21.34
N LEU A 14 -7.68 7.01 20.08
CA LEU A 14 -6.56 7.72 19.45
C LEU A 14 -6.92 9.19 19.15
N GLU A 15 -8.15 9.47 18.73
CA GLU A 15 -8.62 10.83 18.44
C GLU A 15 -8.67 11.69 19.71
N ARG A 16 -9.15 11.13 20.82
CA ARG A 16 -9.18 11.81 22.12
C ARG A 16 -7.80 12.15 22.66
N ASN A 17 -6.73 11.47 22.22
CA ASN A 17 -5.33 11.68 22.65
C ASN A 17 -5.08 11.63 24.18
N GLU A 18 -6.04 11.17 24.97
CA GLU A 18 -5.96 11.08 26.43
C GLU A 18 -5.11 9.90 26.91
N LEU A 19 -4.96 8.87 26.08
CA LEU A 19 -4.28 7.62 26.42
C LEU A 19 -3.09 7.34 25.51
N THR A 20 -2.00 6.84 26.08
CA THR A 20 -0.87 6.34 25.30
C THR A 20 -1.24 5.04 24.59
N ARG A 21 -0.58 4.75 23.45
CA ARG A 21 -0.83 3.53 22.64
C ARG A 21 -0.76 2.23 23.45
N ARG A 22 0.07 2.20 24.50
CA ARG A 22 0.22 1.05 25.42
C ARG A 22 -0.98 0.92 26.35
N GLN A 23 -1.52 2.03 26.84
CA GLN A 23 -2.75 2.06 27.65
C GLN A 23 -3.99 1.74 26.82
N ILE A 24 -4.05 2.20 25.56
CA ILE A 24 -5.12 1.84 24.62
C ILE A 24 -5.14 0.32 24.40
N ALA A 25 -3.98 -0.29 24.17
CA ALA A 25 -3.84 -1.73 24.00
C ALA A 25 -4.35 -2.52 25.22
N GLN A 26 -3.99 -2.09 26.44
CA GLN A 26 -4.47 -2.72 27.68
C GLN A 26 -5.98 -2.53 27.89
N ARG A 27 -6.52 -1.36 27.54
CA ARG A 27 -7.94 -1.03 27.73
C ARG A 27 -8.85 -1.80 26.78
N VAL A 28 -8.41 -2.01 25.53
CA VAL A 28 -9.17 -2.74 24.51
C VAL A 28 -8.83 -4.24 24.51
N GLY A 29 -7.76 -4.66 25.19
CA GLY A 29 -7.36 -6.07 25.27
C GLY A 29 -6.64 -6.58 24.01
N VAL A 30 -6.03 -5.69 23.25
CA VAL A 30 -5.38 -6.00 21.97
C VAL A 30 -3.86 -5.86 22.05
N SER A 31 -3.13 -6.46 21.11
CA SER A 31 -1.67 -6.29 21.07
C SER A 31 -1.27 -4.85 20.74
N HIS A 32 -0.24 -4.35 21.42
CA HIS A 32 0.36 -3.03 21.13
C HIS A 32 0.74 -2.88 19.65
N SER A 33 1.23 -3.95 19.02
CA SER A 33 1.56 -4.00 17.59
C SER A 33 0.35 -3.73 16.70
N SER A 34 -0.84 -4.18 17.12
CA SER A 34 -2.09 -3.92 16.37
C SER A 34 -2.53 -2.47 16.49
N VAL A 35 -2.43 -1.88 17.69
CA VAL A 35 -2.69 -0.45 17.91
C VAL A 35 -1.70 0.41 17.12
N TYR A 36 -0.42 0.04 17.09
CA TYR A 36 0.58 0.73 16.28
C TYR A 36 0.28 0.62 14.78
N ALA A 37 -0.12 -0.56 14.29
CA ALA A 37 -0.48 -0.76 12.89
C ALA A 37 -1.71 0.07 12.47
N ILE A 38 -2.66 0.28 13.38
CA ILE A 38 -3.82 1.15 13.19
C ILE A 38 -3.40 2.63 13.21
N ALA A 39 -2.68 3.06 14.25
CA ALA A 39 -2.23 4.44 14.40
C ALA A 39 -1.26 4.90 13.29
N SER A 40 -0.48 3.99 12.72
CA SER A 40 0.42 4.26 11.60
C SER A 40 -0.27 4.19 10.23
N GLY A 41 -1.57 3.87 10.17
CA GLY A 41 -2.31 3.72 8.92
C GLY A 41 -1.92 2.51 8.07
N ARG A 42 -1.09 1.59 8.59
CA ARG A 42 -0.74 0.33 7.89
C ARG A 42 -1.91 -0.64 7.80
N ARG A 43 -2.84 -0.57 8.75
CA ARG A 43 -4.20 -1.11 8.58
C ARG A 43 -5.08 0.05 8.17
N GLY A 44 -5.45 0.11 6.90
CA GLY A 44 -6.47 1.04 6.42
C GLY A 44 -7.74 0.84 7.24
N LEU A 45 -8.10 1.86 8.02
CA LEU A 45 -9.32 1.92 8.82
C LEU A 45 -10.58 2.02 7.97
N PHE A 46 -10.40 2.27 6.69
CA PHE A 46 -11.47 2.30 5.73
C PHE A 46 -11.45 0.95 5.03
N SER A 47 -12.56 0.25 5.25
CA SER A 47 -13.21 -0.55 4.23
C SER A 47 -12.82 -0.03 2.84
N ARG A 48 -12.68 -0.91 1.86
CA ARG A 48 -12.96 -0.49 0.49
C ARG A 48 -14.37 0.10 0.55
N ASP A 49 -14.49 1.41 0.68
CA ASP A 49 -15.75 2.10 0.51
C ASP A 49 -16.15 1.74 -0.92
N SER A 50 -17.06 0.76 -0.95
CA SER A 50 -18.01 0.46 -2.00
C SER A 50 -17.42 0.30 -3.40
N ASP A 51 -17.70 -0.85 -4.00
CA ASP A 51 -17.61 -1.10 -5.44
C ASP A 51 -18.58 -0.19 -6.27
N GLU A 52 -18.64 1.11 -5.99
CA GLU A 52 -19.32 2.14 -6.80
C GLU A 52 -18.41 2.75 -7.88
N HIS A 53 -17.22 2.19 -8.07
CA HIS A 53 -16.37 2.50 -9.22
C HIS A 53 -16.40 1.37 -10.26
N ALA A 54 -17.58 0.82 -10.57
CA ALA A 54 -17.75 0.34 -11.93
C ALA A 54 -17.64 1.58 -12.83
N PRO A 55 -16.58 1.77 -13.64
CA PRO A 55 -16.52 2.91 -14.52
C PRO A 55 -17.69 2.78 -15.50
N SER A 56 -18.75 3.55 -15.28
CA SER A 56 -19.91 3.65 -16.19
C SER A 56 -19.50 4.15 -17.59
N GLN A 57 -18.28 4.66 -17.72
CA GLN A 57 -17.69 5.17 -18.94
C GLN A 57 -17.20 4.01 -19.80
N ARG A 58 -17.58 3.96 -21.08
CA ARG A 58 -17.01 2.98 -22.02
C ARG A 58 -15.50 3.22 -22.16
N ALA A 59 -14.73 2.12 -22.19
CA ALA A 59 -13.30 2.20 -22.43
C ALA A 59 -13.02 2.87 -23.79
N THR A 60 -12.40 4.05 -23.73
CA THR A 60 -12.13 4.94 -24.87
C THR A 60 -10.65 4.89 -25.21
N ARG A 61 -10.29 5.12 -26.48
CA ARG A 61 -8.87 5.27 -26.85
C ARG A 61 -8.35 6.60 -26.32
N CYS A 62 -7.24 6.55 -25.60
CA CYS A 62 -6.56 7.77 -25.16
C CYS A 62 -6.05 8.56 -26.37
N PRO A 63 -6.35 9.88 -26.50
CA PRO A 63 -5.85 10.70 -27.61
C PRO A 63 -4.33 10.87 -27.60
N THR A 64 -3.67 10.64 -26.45
CA THR A 64 -2.22 10.81 -26.29
C THR A 64 -1.42 9.55 -26.61
N CYS A 65 -1.85 8.38 -26.12
CA CYS A 65 -1.08 7.13 -26.26
C CYS A 65 -1.78 6.04 -27.08
N GLY A 66 -3.02 6.25 -27.53
CA GLY A 66 -3.78 5.33 -28.37
C GLY A 66 -4.35 4.08 -27.67
N VAL A 67 -3.93 3.79 -26.43
CA VAL A 67 -4.38 2.62 -25.67
C VAL A 67 -5.84 2.80 -25.23
N ARG A 68 -6.61 1.71 -25.23
CA ARG A 68 -8.00 1.68 -24.74
C ARG A 68 -8.01 1.62 -23.21
N VAL A 69 -8.52 2.67 -22.58
CA VAL A 69 -8.50 2.87 -21.12
C VAL A 69 -9.78 3.56 -20.67
N TYR A 70 -10.04 3.55 -19.37
CA TYR A 70 -10.96 4.51 -18.77
C TYR A 70 -10.21 5.82 -18.53
N LEU A 71 -10.83 6.94 -18.90
CA LEU A 71 -10.23 8.25 -18.66
C LEU A 71 -10.38 8.62 -17.17
N PRO A 72 -9.39 9.29 -16.57
CA PRO A 72 -8.11 9.73 -17.13
C PRO A 72 -7.14 8.57 -17.42
N CYS A 73 -6.32 8.69 -18.47
CA CYS A 73 -5.50 7.59 -18.97
C CYS A 73 -4.45 7.10 -17.93
N VAL A 74 -4.77 5.97 -17.29
CA VAL A 74 -3.90 5.32 -16.30
C VAL A 74 -2.56 4.89 -16.90
N ALA A 75 -2.51 4.52 -18.18
CA ALA A 75 -1.28 4.14 -18.86
C ALA A 75 -0.32 5.34 -19.05
N CYS A 76 -0.85 6.50 -19.45
CA CYS A 76 -0.06 7.74 -19.52
C CYS A 76 0.46 8.15 -18.14
N ARG A 77 -0.40 8.08 -17.11
CA ARG A 77 -0.02 8.42 -15.73
C ARG A 77 1.08 7.49 -15.21
N ALA A 78 0.99 6.19 -15.45
CA ALA A 78 2.03 5.23 -15.06
C ALA A 78 3.36 5.49 -15.78
N ARG A 79 3.33 5.77 -17.09
CA ARG A 79 4.54 6.13 -17.86
C ARG A 79 5.20 7.38 -17.29
N GLU A 80 4.42 8.42 -17.00
CA GLU A 80 4.95 9.64 -16.41
C GLU A 80 5.56 9.39 -15.02
N PHE A 81 4.90 8.58 -14.19
CA PHE A 81 5.44 8.18 -12.89
C PHE A 81 6.78 7.44 -13.03
N HIS A 82 6.88 6.50 -13.98
CA HIS A 82 8.14 5.82 -14.28
C HIS A 82 9.22 6.76 -14.80
N LEU A 83 8.88 7.77 -15.61
CA LEU A 83 9.83 8.78 -16.06
C LEU A 83 10.33 9.64 -14.88
N ARG A 84 9.44 10.06 -13.98
CA ARG A 84 9.79 10.84 -12.78
C ARG A 84 10.65 10.03 -11.81
N THR A 85 10.34 8.76 -11.60
CA THR A 85 11.12 7.87 -10.71
C THR A 85 12.47 7.49 -11.31
N ARG A 86 12.56 7.22 -12.62
CA ARG A 86 13.86 7.00 -13.29
C ARG A 86 14.78 8.23 -13.24
N ARG A 87 14.23 9.44 -13.39
CA ARG A 87 15.00 10.69 -13.24
C ARG A 87 15.53 10.91 -11.81
N ARG A 88 14.80 10.47 -10.78
CA ARG A 88 15.27 10.54 -9.38
C ARG A 88 16.19 9.38 -9.00
N GLY A 89 16.02 8.21 -9.61
CA GLY A 89 16.78 6.99 -9.30
C GLY A 89 18.19 6.92 -9.88
N HIS A 90 18.51 7.67 -10.94
CA HIS A 90 19.86 7.63 -11.54
C HIS A 90 20.95 8.34 -10.70
N ARG A 91 20.58 9.02 -9.60
CA ARG A 91 21.55 9.56 -8.63
C ARG A 91 21.72 8.72 -7.37
N GLN A 92 20.88 7.72 -7.12
CA GLN A 92 20.93 6.93 -5.87
C GLN A 92 21.54 5.54 -6.00
N PHE A 93 21.94 5.10 -7.20
CA PHE A 93 22.56 3.79 -7.43
C PHE A 93 23.97 3.86 -8.05
N ALA A 94 24.63 5.01 -8.05
CA ALA A 94 26.04 5.12 -8.45
C ALA A 94 27.04 4.66 -7.36
N GLY A 95 26.56 3.94 -6.34
CA GLY A 95 27.38 3.54 -5.20
C GLY A 95 26.82 2.37 -4.38
N VAL A 96 26.00 1.50 -4.98
CA VAL A 96 25.71 0.20 -4.38
C VAL A 96 26.21 -0.84 -5.34
N GLU A 97 27.39 -1.34 -5.02
CA GLU A 97 28.05 -2.45 -5.67
C GLU A 97 27.09 -3.60 -5.94
N ALA A 98 27.35 -4.27 -7.06
CA ALA A 98 26.66 -5.44 -7.56
C ALA A 98 26.77 -6.64 -6.58
N ALA A 99 26.13 -6.55 -5.43
CA ALA A 99 25.97 -7.65 -4.50
C ALA A 99 24.75 -8.50 -4.91
N THR A 100 25.03 -9.45 -5.82
CA THR A 100 24.51 -10.82 -5.78
C THR A 100 22.99 -11.01 -5.66
N CYS A 101 22.29 -10.96 -6.81
CA CYS A 101 20.99 -11.63 -6.98
C CYS A 101 20.97 -12.48 -8.26
N PHE A 102 22.05 -13.23 -8.51
CA PHE A 102 22.05 -14.29 -9.52
C PHE A 102 22.54 -15.59 -8.87
N ALA A 103 21.64 -16.26 -8.17
CA ALA A 103 21.80 -17.67 -7.83
C ALA A 103 20.48 -18.38 -8.19
N PRO A 104 20.39 -19.04 -9.36
CA PRO A 104 19.27 -19.91 -9.64
C PRO A 104 19.46 -21.26 -8.93
N SER A 105 18.55 -21.49 -7.98
CA SER A 105 17.79 -22.72 -7.72
C SER A 105 18.53 -24.07 -7.64
N GLN A 106 18.55 -24.59 -6.41
CA GLN A 106 18.74 -25.97 -6.00
C GLN A 106 17.98 -26.96 -6.89
N SER A 107 18.66 -28.02 -7.33
CA SER A 107 18.04 -29.25 -7.83
C SER A 107 18.68 -30.42 -7.10
N ASP A 108 18.12 -30.72 -5.92
CA ASP A 108 18.22 -32.03 -5.29
C ASP A 108 17.52 -33.06 -6.18
N ARG A 109 18.27 -34.00 -6.75
CA ARG A 109 17.80 -35.36 -7.05
C ARG A 109 18.93 -36.35 -6.76
N VAL A 110 18.85 -36.92 -5.57
CA VAL A 110 19.39 -38.24 -5.22
C VAL A 110 18.49 -39.30 -5.83
N ALA A 111 19.06 -40.17 -6.66
CA ALA A 111 18.78 -41.61 -6.78
C ALA A 111 19.73 -42.20 -7.83
#